data_AF-A0A371YVX8-F1
#
_entry.id   AF-A0A371YVX8-F1
#
_cell.length_a   1.000
_cell.length_b   1.000
_cell.length_c   1.000
_cell.angle_alpha   90.00
_cell.angle_beta   90.00
_cell.angle_gamma   90.00
#
_symmetry.space_group_name_H-M   'P 1'
#
loop_
_entity.id
_entity.type
_entity.pdbx_description
1 polymer ?
#
loop_
_entity_poly.entity_id
_entity_poly.type
_entity_poly.pdbx_seq_one_letter_code
_entity_poly.pdbx_strand_id
1 'polypeptide(L)'
;MVFSAATEKRLPLVLDIGGGDRTMEQWAAEIDLVAFAESAGLEVCGLFFCGGDADDLAYITRLWETGKFRPTKGAVVFNAMTVPSGHAGSDILQSHTADPSLKPLFTAGIETLEFPKLGCMAAVKATGLSYHDAAAGKIGSGGKPIDPVKRFMVTRWLSTIRQNIEVAGLQEMLP
;
A
#
# COMPACT_ATOMS: atom_id res chain seq x y z
N MET A 1 -7.90 -22.34 -6.63
CA MET A 1 -7.31 -21.28 -5.77
C MET A 1 -7.23 -20.00 -6.60
N VAL A 2 -7.39 -18.81 -6.01
CA VAL A 2 -7.35 -17.52 -6.76
C VAL A 2 -6.01 -17.34 -7.50
N PHE A 3 -4.90 -17.78 -6.88
CA PHE A 3 -3.59 -17.81 -7.51
C PHE A 3 -3.57 -18.60 -8.81
N SER A 4 -4.03 -19.86 -8.82
CA SER A 4 -4.03 -20.70 -10.03
C SER A 4 -4.76 -20.02 -11.20
N ALA A 5 -5.92 -19.40 -10.94
CA ALA A 5 -6.69 -18.73 -11.99
C ALA A 5 -6.01 -17.46 -12.52
N ALA A 6 -5.34 -16.69 -11.65
CA ALA A 6 -4.56 -15.53 -12.06
C ALA A 6 -3.32 -15.95 -12.86
N THR A 7 -2.65 -17.02 -12.44
CA THR A 7 -1.46 -17.57 -13.11
C THR A 7 -1.78 -18.13 -14.49
N GLU A 8 -2.82 -18.96 -14.61
CA GLU A 8 -3.24 -19.53 -15.89
C GLU A 8 -3.62 -18.45 -16.92
N LYS A 9 -4.25 -17.37 -16.45
CA LYS A 9 -4.72 -16.27 -17.31
C LYS A 9 -3.71 -15.11 -17.45
N ARG A 10 -2.57 -15.18 -16.76
CA ARG A 10 -1.58 -14.09 -16.64
C ARG A 10 -2.24 -12.74 -16.31
N LEU A 11 -3.17 -12.75 -15.36
CA LEU A 11 -3.85 -11.54 -14.93
C LEU A 11 -3.10 -10.94 -13.73
N PRO A 12 -2.96 -9.60 -13.67
CA PRO A 12 -2.55 -8.93 -12.43
C PRO A 12 -3.51 -9.33 -11.30
N LEU A 13 -2.93 -9.79 -10.19
CA LEU A 13 -3.67 -10.18 -9.00
C LEU A 13 -3.23 -9.27 -7.86
N VAL A 14 -4.19 -8.54 -7.30
CA VAL A 14 -3.99 -7.79 -6.05
C VAL A 14 -4.63 -8.57 -4.92
N LEU A 15 -3.85 -8.87 -3.89
CA LEU A 15 -4.31 -9.54 -2.68
C LEU A 15 -4.22 -8.57 -1.52
N ASP A 16 -5.37 -8.20 -0.99
CA ASP A 16 -5.48 -7.41 0.24
C ASP A 16 -5.63 -8.35 1.42
N ILE A 17 -4.61 -8.38 2.29
CA ILE A 17 -4.58 -9.24 3.48
C ILE A 17 -4.50 -8.32 4.69
N GLY A 18 -5.59 -8.27 5.45
CA GLY A 18 -5.69 -7.39 6.62
C GLY A 18 -4.71 -7.77 7.72
N GLY A 19 -4.30 -6.79 8.55
CA GLY A 19 -3.27 -6.96 9.59
C GLY A 19 -3.59 -7.96 10.72
N GLY A 20 -4.82 -8.47 10.82
CA GLY A 20 -5.20 -9.55 11.73
C GLY A 20 -5.31 -10.93 11.06
N ASP A 21 -5.12 -10.99 9.75
CA ASP A 21 -5.33 -12.19 8.97
C ASP A 21 -4.01 -12.97 8.81
N ARG A 22 -3.96 -14.16 9.42
CA ARG A 22 -2.81 -15.07 9.32
C ARG A 22 -2.76 -15.80 7.99
N THR A 23 -3.67 -15.52 7.06
CA THR A 23 -3.74 -16.16 5.74
C THR A 23 -2.42 -16.06 4.98
N MET A 24 -1.71 -14.92 5.02
CA MET A 24 -0.39 -14.83 4.37
C MET A 24 0.65 -15.70 5.06
N GLU A 25 0.68 -15.71 6.40
CA GLU A 25 1.58 -16.58 7.17
C GLU A 25 1.30 -18.07 6.92
N GLN A 26 0.02 -18.44 6.75
CA GLN A 26 -0.45 -19.80 6.48
C GLN A 26 -0.13 -20.24 5.05
N TRP A 27 -0.49 -19.44 4.05
CA TRP A 27 -0.19 -19.76 2.65
C TRP A 27 1.31 -19.86 2.43
N ALA A 28 2.07 -18.92 2.97
CA ALA A 28 3.52 -18.94 2.88
C ALA A 28 4.14 -20.10 3.70
N ALA A 29 3.41 -20.70 4.66
CA ALA A 29 3.84 -21.92 5.35
C ALA A 29 3.67 -23.18 4.52
N GLU A 30 2.63 -23.22 3.68
CA GLU A 30 2.25 -24.40 2.90
C GLU A 30 2.85 -24.38 1.49
N ILE A 31 3.05 -23.18 0.93
CA ILE A 31 3.53 -22.95 -0.42
C ILE A 31 4.49 -21.77 -0.39
N ASP A 32 5.68 -21.94 -0.95
CA ASP A 32 6.56 -20.79 -1.24
C ASP A 32 5.93 -19.98 -2.38
N LEU A 33 5.15 -18.96 -2.00
CA LEU A 33 4.36 -18.15 -2.94
C LEU A 33 5.23 -17.41 -3.94
N VAL A 34 6.42 -16.96 -3.51
CA VAL A 34 7.35 -16.23 -4.37
C VAL A 34 7.95 -17.21 -5.38
N ALA A 35 8.50 -18.33 -4.92
CA ALA A 35 9.05 -19.34 -5.82
C ALA A 35 7.99 -19.92 -6.77
N PHE A 36 6.75 -20.11 -6.31
CA PHE A 36 5.64 -20.54 -7.15
C PHE A 36 5.34 -19.53 -8.25
N ALA A 37 5.17 -18.25 -7.91
CA ALA A 37 4.91 -17.20 -8.89
C ALA A 37 6.05 -17.07 -9.91
N GLU A 38 7.29 -17.09 -9.45
CA GLU A 38 8.49 -17.05 -10.31
C GLU A 38 8.56 -18.26 -11.24
N SER A 39 8.24 -19.47 -10.76
CA SER A 39 8.18 -20.69 -11.58
C SER A 39 7.15 -20.60 -12.72
N ALA A 40 6.15 -19.73 -12.56
CA ALA A 40 5.14 -19.45 -13.57
C ALA A 40 5.44 -18.21 -14.43
N GLY A 41 6.61 -17.59 -14.26
CA GLY A 41 7.02 -16.38 -14.97
C GLY A 41 6.24 -15.13 -14.53
N LEU A 42 5.73 -15.11 -13.30
CA LEU A 42 5.08 -13.96 -12.69
C LEU A 42 6.03 -13.27 -11.72
N GLU A 43 5.95 -11.95 -11.66
CA GLU A 43 6.67 -11.14 -10.69
C GLU A 43 5.77 -10.80 -9.50
N VAL A 44 6.31 -10.92 -8.28
CA VAL A 44 5.60 -10.62 -7.04
C VAL A 44 6.03 -9.25 -6.52
N CYS A 45 5.08 -8.34 -6.37
CA CYS A 45 5.26 -7.06 -5.69
C CYS A 45 4.76 -7.15 -4.24
N GLY A 46 5.65 -6.90 -3.27
CA GLY A 46 5.27 -6.83 -1.86
C GLY A 46 4.93 -5.41 -1.42
N LEU A 47 3.69 -5.17 -0.98
CA LEU A 47 3.33 -3.92 -0.31
C LEU A 47 3.13 -4.15 1.18
N PHE A 48 4.03 -3.59 2.00
CA PHE A 48 4.01 -3.71 3.45
C PHE A 48 3.48 -2.42 4.06
N PHE A 49 2.22 -2.37 4.46
CA PHE A 49 1.61 -1.14 5.00
C PHE A 49 2.02 -0.91 6.45
N CYS A 50 2.60 0.26 6.70
CA CYS A 50 3.02 0.73 8.02
C CYS A 50 2.28 2.02 8.35
N GLY A 51 1.48 2.01 9.41
CA GLY A 51 0.74 3.16 9.88
C GLY A 51 1.49 3.96 10.93
N GLY A 52 0.75 4.51 11.89
CA GLY A 52 1.32 5.22 13.03
C GLY A 52 1.37 4.37 14.29
N ASP A 53 0.98 3.09 14.19
CA ASP A 53 1.04 2.14 15.30
C ASP A 53 2.38 1.42 15.27
N ALA A 54 3.03 1.30 16.44
CA ALA A 54 4.29 0.58 16.56
C ALA A 54 4.15 -0.91 16.23
N ASP A 55 2.95 -1.48 16.41
CA ASP A 55 2.67 -2.89 16.11
C ASP A 55 2.71 -3.20 14.60
N ASP A 56 2.49 -2.19 13.74
CA ASP A 56 2.59 -2.36 12.29
C ASP A 56 4.02 -2.76 11.88
N LEU A 57 5.01 -2.11 12.48
CA LEU A 57 6.42 -2.41 12.23
C LEU A 57 6.79 -3.81 12.72
N ALA A 58 6.34 -4.19 13.92
CA ALA A 58 6.57 -5.51 14.49
C ALA A 58 5.94 -6.63 13.64
N TYR A 59 4.80 -6.36 13.01
CA TYR A 59 4.17 -7.30 12.08
C TYR A 59 5.03 -7.50 10.82
N ILE A 60 5.48 -6.40 10.20
CA ILE A 60 6.30 -6.45 8.98
C ILE A 60 7.59 -7.22 9.24
N THR A 61 8.27 -6.95 10.35
CA THR A 61 9.54 -7.61 10.70
C THR A 61 9.32 -9.09 11.00
N ARG A 62 8.27 -9.45 11.75
CA ARG A 62 7.93 -10.85 12.03
C ARG A 62 7.60 -11.62 10.76
N LEU A 63 6.73 -11.07 9.90
CA LEU A 63 6.40 -11.66 8.60
C LEU A 63 7.67 -11.84 7.78
N TRP A 64 8.54 -10.82 7.80
CA TRP A 64 9.84 -10.93 7.19
C TRP A 64 10.57 -12.13 7.83
N GLU A 65 11.01 -12.09 9.07
CA GLU A 65 11.81 -13.13 9.74
C GLU A 65 11.37 -14.60 9.53
N THR A 66 10.09 -14.88 9.29
CA THR A 66 9.63 -16.23 8.88
C THR A 66 10.33 -16.79 7.64
N GLY A 67 10.84 -15.94 6.75
CA GLY A 67 11.44 -16.29 5.46
C GLY A 67 10.43 -16.71 4.39
N LYS A 68 9.14 -16.78 4.74
CA LYS A 68 8.10 -17.39 3.90
C LYS A 68 7.58 -16.46 2.80
N PHE A 69 7.64 -15.15 3.03
CA PHE A 69 7.29 -14.13 2.04
C PHE A 69 8.45 -13.15 1.88
N ARG A 70 9.14 -13.27 0.74
CA ARG A 70 10.39 -12.56 0.39
C ARG A 70 10.36 -12.06 -1.06
N PRO A 71 9.45 -11.15 -1.41
CA PRO A 71 9.52 -10.53 -2.73
C PRO A 71 10.82 -9.73 -2.86
N THR A 72 11.35 -9.66 -4.08
CA THR A 72 12.54 -8.88 -4.43
C THR A 72 12.20 -7.49 -4.96
N LYS A 73 10.91 -7.21 -5.15
CA LYS A 73 10.36 -5.90 -5.52
C LYS A 73 9.17 -5.56 -4.64
N GLY A 74 9.04 -4.30 -4.29
CA GLY A 74 7.94 -3.84 -3.45
C GLY A 74 8.29 -2.59 -2.69
N ALA A 75 7.43 -2.21 -1.73
CA ALA A 75 7.72 -1.12 -0.81
C ALA A 75 7.12 -1.34 0.57
N VAL A 76 7.76 -0.74 1.57
CA VAL A 76 7.10 -0.38 2.82
C VAL A 76 6.31 0.90 2.59
N VAL A 77 4.98 0.80 2.70
CA VAL A 77 4.04 1.90 2.48
C VAL A 77 3.78 2.61 3.80
N PHE A 78 4.39 3.77 3.99
CA PHE A 78 4.21 4.61 5.17
C PHE A 78 2.93 5.44 5.05
N ASN A 79 1.87 5.01 5.71
CA ASN A 79 0.52 5.52 5.54
C ASN A 79 0.16 6.59 6.56
N ALA A 80 0.30 7.86 6.18
CA ALA A 80 0.01 8.99 7.07
C ALA A 80 -1.49 9.16 7.37
N MET A 81 -2.38 8.42 6.70
CA MET A 81 -3.82 8.47 6.97
C MET A 81 -4.23 7.81 8.28
N THR A 82 -3.43 6.86 8.78
CA THR A 82 -3.70 6.19 10.06
C THR A 82 -3.27 7.05 11.25
N VAL A 83 -2.45 8.08 11.01
CA VAL A 83 -1.99 8.99 12.05
C VAL A 83 -3.16 9.85 12.55
N PRO A 84 -3.44 9.86 13.87
CA PRO A 84 -4.52 10.64 14.46
C PRO A 84 -4.49 12.12 14.07
N SER A 85 -5.66 12.75 14.02
CA SER A 85 -5.77 14.20 13.82
C SER A 85 -5.03 14.96 14.92
N GLY A 86 -4.39 16.07 14.56
CA GLY A 86 -3.58 16.88 15.49
C GLY A 86 -2.11 16.49 15.60
N HIS A 87 -1.69 15.37 15.00
CA HIS A 87 -0.28 14.97 14.92
C HIS A 87 0.28 15.21 13.51
N ALA A 88 1.53 15.64 13.42
CA ALA A 88 2.26 15.72 12.16
C ALA A 88 2.61 14.29 11.70
N GLY A 89 1.90 13.81 10.67
CA GLY A 89 2.13 12.45 10.15
C GLY A 89 3.54 12.23 9.59
N SER A 90 4.21 13.31 9.17
CA SER A 90 5.61 13.28 8.72
C SER A 90 6.55 12.76 9.81
N ASP A 91 6.37 13.22 11.05
CA ASP A 91 7.37 13.00 12.11
C ASP A 91 7.31 11.56 12.63
N ILE A 92 6.09 11.03 12.77
CA ILE A 92 5.86 9.63 13.17
C ILE A 92 6.43 8.68 12.12
N LEU A 93 6.08 8.89 10.85
CA LEU A 93 6.53 8.02 9.77
C LEU A 93 8.02 8.13 9.49
N GLN A 94 8.61 9.33 9.60
CA GLN A 94 10.05 9.53 9.44
C GLN A 94 10.86 8.72 10.46
N SER A 95 10.34 8.60 11.69
CA SER A 95 10.98 7.75 12.71
C SER A 95 10.95 6.27 12.34
N HIS A 96 9.85 5.79 11.75
CA HIS A 96 9.71 4.40 11.31
C HIS A 96 10.60 4.08 10.10
N THR A 97 10.75 5.00 9.15
CA THR A 97 11.64 4.80 8.00
C THR A 97 13.10 4.62 8.41
N ALA A 98 13.51 5.23 9.53
CA ALA A 98 14.86 5.11 10.07
C ALA A 98 15.05 3.89 10.98
N ASP A 99 14.02 3.07 11.20
CA ASP A 99 14.09 1.94 12.12
C ASP A 99 15.06 0.86 11.58
N PRO A 100 16.08 0.46 12.36
CA PRO A 100 17.07 -0.53 11.93
C PRO A 100 16.47 -1.90 11.58
N SER A 101 15.30 -2.25 12.12
CA SER A 101 14.62 -3.52 11.85
C SER A 101 14.13 -3.66 10.40
N LEU A 102 13.97 -2.55 9.67
CA LEU A 102 13.62 -2.55 8.24
C LEU A 102 14.82 -2.76 7.32
N LYS A 103 16.05 -2.61 7.83
CA LYS A 103 17.27 -2.74 7.03
C LYS A 103 17.33 -4.02 6.18
N PRO A 104 16.92 -5.21 6.68
CA PRO A 104 16.92 -6.43 5.87
C PRO A 104 15.98 -6.35 4.66
N LEU A 105 14.85 -5.67 4.77
CA LEU A 105 13.88 -5.48 3.67
C LEU A 105 14.50 -4.59 2.59
N PHE A 106 15.05 -3.45 3.01
CA PHE A 106 15.66 -2.49 2.08
C PHE A 106 16.90 -3.07 1.40
N THR A 107 17.69 -3.89 2.10
CA THR A 107 18.82 -4.62 1.51
C THR A 107 18.36 -5.61 0.44
N ALA A 108 17.14 -6.13 0.52
CA ALA A 108 16.56 -7.07 -0.44
C ALA A 108 15.87 -6.39 -1.64
N GLY A 109 15.93 -5.05 -1.75
CA GLY A 109 15.32 -4.31 -2.85
C GLY A 109 13.88 -3.84 -2.59
N ILE A 110 13.42 -3.90 -1.33
CA ILE A 110 12.15 -3.29 -0.96
C ILE A 110 12.35 -1.78 -0.79
N GLU A 111 11.53 -0.99 -1.47
CA GLU A 111 11.61 0.46 -1.47
C GLU A 111 10.80 1.08 -0.31
N THR A 112 10.86 2.41 -0.22
CA THR A 112 9.97 3.18 0.66
C THR A 112 8.92 3.89 -0.19
N LEU A 113 7.65 3.86 0.26
CA LEU A 113 6.57 4.57 -0.40
C LEU A 113 5.80 5.40 0.62
N GLU A 114 5.87 6.72 0.50
CA GLU A 114 5.06 7.61 1.34
C GLU A 114 3.63 7.72 0.80
N PHE A 115 2.65 7.49 1.66
CA PHE A 115 1.25 7.70 1.38
C PHE A 115 0.71 8.84 2.25
N PRO A 116 0.68 10.09 1.73
CA PRO A 116 0.50 11.29 2.54
C PRO A 116 -0.94 11.46 3.04
N LYS A 117 -1.11 12.31 4.05
CA LYS A 117 -2.42 12.58 4.65
C LYS A 117 -3.28 13.45 3.71
N LEU A 118 -4.52 13.03 3.46
CA LEU A 118 -5.56 13.80 2.77
C LEU A 118 -6.55 14.38 3.79
N GLY A 119 -6.39 15.66 4.11
CA GLY A 119 -7.21 16.33 5.13
C GLY A 119 -8.72 16.31 4.87
N CYS A 120 -9.15 16.21 3.62
CA CYS A 120 -10.57 16.14 3.25
C CYS A 120 -11.09 14.71 2.97
N MET A 121 -10.35 13.65 3.36
CA MET A 121 -10.72 12.26 3.05
C MET A 121 -12.13 11.90 3.53
N ALA A 122 -12.52 12.32 4.74
CA ALA A 122 -13.86 12.05 5.26
C ALA A 122 -14.96 12.64 4.36
N ALA A 123 -14.72 13.84 3.82
CA ALA A 123 -15.64 14.47 2.87
C ALA A 123 -15.70 13.71 1.54
N VAL A 124 -14.58 13.16 1.06
CA VAL A 124 -14.57 12.29 -0.14
C VAL A 124 -15.36 11.01 0.12
N LYS A 125 -15.09 10.31 1.23
CA LYS A 125 -15.81 9.09 1.61
C LYS A 125 -17.32 9.29 1.66
N ALA A 126 -17.78 10.42 2.21
CA ALA A 126 -19.19 10.77 2.27
C ALA A 126 -19.86 10.88 0.88
N THR A 127 -19.10 11.14 -0.19
CA THR A 127 -19.64 11.19 -1.56
C THR A 127 -19.90 9.80 -2.15
N GLY A 128 -19.32 8.74 -1.59
CA GLY A 128 -19.35 7.39 -2.16
C GLY A 128 -18.52 7.22 -3.45
N LEU A 129 -17.74 8.24 -3.84
CA LEU A 129 -16.89 8.20 -5.02
C LEU A 129 -15.50 7.64 -4.71
N SER A 130 -14.84 7.11 -5.74
CA SER A 130 -13.39 6.92 -5.70
C SER A 130 -12.67 8.28 -5.63
N TYR A 131 -11.40 8.30 -5.22
CA TYR A 131 -10.60 9.53 -5.21
C TYR A 131 -10.44 10.12 -6.63
N HIS A 132 -10.28 9.27 -7.65
CA HIS A 132 -10.21 9.70 -9.05
C HIS A 132 -11.52 10.35 -9.52
N ASP A 133 -12.66 9.76 -9.17
CA ASP A 133 -13.97 10.29 -9.53
C ASP A 133 -14.27 11.61 -8.81
N ALA A 134 -13.89 11.72 -7.54
CA ALA A 134 -14.01 12.95 -6.77
C ALA A 134 -13.15 14.06 -7.38
N ALA A 135 -11.89 13.75 -7.76
CA ALA A 135 -11.00 14.69 -8.45
C ALA A 135 -11.53 15.13 -9.81
N ALA A 136 -12.15 14.22 -10.57
CA ALA A 136 -12.80 14.50 -11.84
C ALA A 136 -14.10 15.32 -11.69
N GLY A 137 -14.58 15.55 -10.46
CA GLY A 137 -15.79 16.32 -10.21
C GLY A 137 -17.08 15.58 -10.54
N LYS A 138 -17.06 14.24 -10.50
CA LYS A 138 -18.28 13.44 -10.66
C LYS A 138 -19.28 13.74 -9.54
N ILE A 139 -20.55 13.51 -9.83
CA ILE A 139 -21.65 13.68 -8.88
C ILE A 139 -21.65 12.49 -7.91
N GLY A 140 -21.52 12.77 -6.62
CA GLY A 140 -21.60 11.75 -5.57
C GLY A 140 -23.03 11.47 -5.13
N SER A 141 -23.16 10.65 -4.09
CA SER A 141 -24.44 10.27 -3.45
C SER A 141 -25.34 11.44 -3.07
N GLY A 142 -24.76 12.60 -2.72
CA GLY A 142 -25.48 13.83 -2.37
C GLY A 142 -26.02 14.64 -3.56
N GLY A 143 -25.97 14.12 -4.79
CA GLY A 143 -26.49 14.78 -5.99
C GLY A 143 -25.69 16.01 -6.45
N LYS A 144 -24.52 16.26 -5.84
CA LYS A 144 -23.59 17.33 -6.21
C LYS A 144 -22.16 16.80 -6.24
N PRO A 145 -21.28 17.41 -7.05
CA PRO A 145 -19.84 17.18 -6.94
C PRO A 145 -19.30 17.61 -5.57
N ILE A 146 -18.14 17.08 -5.19
CA ILE A 146 -17.40 17.61 -4.04
C ILE A 146 -17.00 19.07 -4.30
N ASP A 147 -16.99 19.85 -3.22
CA ASP A 147 -16.57 21.25 -3.18
C ASP A 147 -15.24 21.46 -3.95
N PRO A 148 -15.14 22.49 -4.82
CA PRO A 148 -13.95 22.78 -5.61
C PRO A 148 -12.64 22.82 -4.83
N VAL A 149 -12.62 23.34 -3.59
CA VAL A 149 -11.39 23.37 -2.78
C VAL A 149 -10.94 21.96 -2.44
N LYS A 150 -11.87 21.11 -1.98
CA LYS A 150 -11.58 19.70 -1.67
C LYS A 150 -11.19 18.94 -2.93
N ARG A 151 -11.83 19.22 -4.07
CA ARG A 151 -11.43 18.63 -5.35
C ARG A 151 -9.98 18.92 -5.69
N PHE A 152 -9.56 20.19 -5.58
CA PHE A 152 -8.17 20.58 -5.78
C PHE A 152 -7.22 19.83 -4.83
N MET A 153 -7.59 19.68 -3.54
CA MET A 153 -6.81 18.91 -2.58
C MET A 153 -6.64 17.45 -3.02
N VAL A 154 -7.71 16.78 -3.46
CA VAL A 154 -7.67 15.38 -3.93
C VAL A 154 -6.82 15.27 -5.19
N THR A 155 -6.96 16.19 -6.15
CA THR A 155 -6.15 16.19 -7.37
C THR A 155 -4.66 16.33 -7.06
N ARG A 156 -4.29 17.24 -6.17
CA ARG A 156 -2.89 17.41 -5.72
C ARG A 156 -2.38 16.15 -5.03
N TRP A 157 -3.17 15.60 -4.12
CA TRP A 157 -2.82 14.39 -3.37
C TRP A 157 -2.60 13.17 -4.30
N LEU A 158 -3.47 12.97 -5.30
CA LEU A 158 -3.28 11.92 -6.31
C LEU A 158 -1.99 12.12 -7.11
N SER A 159 -1.67 13.37 -7.47
CA SER A 159 -0.42 13.69 -8.17
C SER A 159 0.81 13.38 -7.31
N THR A 160 0.75 13.67 -6.00
CA THR A 160 1.83 13.35 -5.07
C THR A 160 2.03 11.84 -4.94
N ILE A 161 0.95 11.07 -4.79
CA ILE A 161 1.05 9.60 -4.71
C ILE A 161 1.66 9.03 -5.98
N ARG A 162 1.23 9.50 -7.16
CA ARG A 162 1.79 9.07 -8.43
C ARG A 162 3.29 9.35 -8.51
N GLN A 163 3.71 10.56 -8.14
CA GLN A 163 5.12 10.92 -8.09
C GLN A 163 5.90 10.02 -7.12
N ASN A 164 5.34 9.71 -5.94
CA ASN A 164 5.99 8.83 -4.97
C ASN A 164 6.14 7.40 -5.51
N ILE A 165 5.15 6.89 -6.25
CA ILE A 165 5.21 5.58 -6.92
C ILE A 165 6.30 5.56 -8.00
N GLU A 166 6.39 6.63 -8.80
CA GLU A 166 7.42 6.77 -9.84
C GLU A 166 8.83 6.85 -9.24
N VAL A 167 9.01 7.60 -8.15
CA VAL A 167 10.29 7.69 -7.43
C VAL A 167 10.71 6.35 -6.85
N ALA A 168 9.76 5.57 -6.33
CA ALA A 168 9.99 4.21 -5.85
C ALA A 168 10.17 3.18 -6.99
N GLY A 169 10.01 3.57 -8.26
CA GLY A 169 10.15 2.66 -9.41
C GLY A 169 9.06 1.59 -9.51
N LEU A 170 7.88 1.82 -8.92
CA LEU A 170 6.79 0.83 -8.83
C LEU A 170 5.66 1.06 -9.86
N GLN A 171 5.77 2.07 -10.73
CA GLN A 171 4.71 2.50 -11.64
C GLN A 171 4.25 1.44 -12.66
N GLU A 172 5.10 0.46 -12.98
CA GLU A 172 4.76 -0.63 -13.91
C GLU A 172 4.13 -1.84 -13.19
N MET A 173 4.21 -1.86 -11.85
CA MET A 173 3.77 -2.98 -11.02
C MET A 173 2.46 -2.73 -10.30
N LEU A 174 2.09 -1.45 -10.15
CA LEU A 174 0.84 -1.03 -9.53
C LEU A 174 -0.19 -0.70 -10.63
N PRO A 175 -1.47 -1.06 -10.43
CA PRO A 175 -2.53 -0.83 -11.40
C PRO A 175 -2.90 0.65 -11.59
#